data_AF-A0A7I8CLW9-F1
#
_entry.id   AF-A0A7I8CLW9-F1
#
_cell.length_a   1.000
_cell.length_b   1.000
_cell.length_c   1.000
_cell.angle_alpha   90.00
_cell.angle_beta   90.00
_cell.angle_gamma   90.00
#
_symmetry.space_group_name_H-M   'P 1'
#
loop_
_entity.id
_entity.type
_entity.pdbx_description
1 polymer ?
#
loop_
_entity_poly.entity_id
_entity_poly.type
_entity_poly.pdbx_seq_one_letter_code
_entity_poly.pdbx_strand_id
1 'polypeptide(L)'
;MPAIQTGDITGLLIVVLAISVIPFIAMVVTSYMKIVVVLGLLRNALGVQQVPPNMVLNGIAIIVSVYIMAPVAFSAMQGMQANQAPGNVTQNVTAGIAAAREPFRTFLEAHAQSRERQFFLRSATALWPAQQAKALKDTDLIVLAPAFTLTELTDAFKIGFLLYIGFIVIDLVIANVLMAMGLNQVQPTNVAIPFKLLLFVAMDGWSTLMHGLILGYR
;
A
#
# COMPACT_ATOMS: atom_id res chain seq x y z
N MET A 1 21.06 14.59 43.11
CA MET A 1 20.44 13.83 42.01
C MET A 1 19.12 14.53 41.71
N PRO A 2 18.98 15.23 40.56
CA PRO A 2 17.71 15.89 40.26
C PRO A 2 16.68 14.81 39.98
N ALA A 3 15.56 14.85 40.71
CA ALA A 3 14.41 13.98 40.46
C ALA A 3 13.92 14.25 39.03
N ILE A 4 14.08 13.26 38.16
CA ILE A 4 13.43 13.28 36.84
C ILE A 4 11.93 13.38 37.12
N GLN A 5 11.32 14.52 36.78
CA GLN A 5 9.89 14.73 36.95
C GLN A 5 9.17 13.64 36.14
N THR A 6 8.32 12.87 36.80
CA THR A 6 7.52 11.79 36.17
C THR A 6 6.66 12.30 34.99
N GLY A 7 6.39 13.61 34.94
CA GLY A 7 5.78 14.31 33.81
C GLY A 7 6.61 14.27 32.51
N ASP A 8 7.94 14.44 32.60
CA ASP A 8 8.83 14.37 31.43
C ASP A 8 8.93 12.94 30.88
N ILE A 9 8.95 11.93 31.76
CA ILE A 9 8.99 10.52 31.35
C ILE A 9 7.69 10.14 30.63
N THR A 10 6.54 10.62 31.12
CA THR A 10 5.23 10.37 30.49
C THR A 10 5.15 11.03 29.10
N GLY A 11 5.63 12.27 28.96
CA GLY A 11 5.72 12.96 27.68
C GLY A 11 6.62 12.24 26.67
N LEU A 12 7.82 11.83 27.10
CA LEU A 12 8.75 11.05 26.28
C LEU A 12 8.16 9.70 25.85
N LEU A 13 7.44 9.01 26.75
CA LEU A 13 6.78 7.75 26.44
C LEU A 13 5.71 7.93 25.35
N ILE A 14 4.90 8.99 25.43
CA ILE A 14 3.88 9.30 24.41
C ILE A 14 4.55 9.59 23.06
N VAL A 15 5.65 10.33 23.03
CA VAL A 15 6.38 10.62 21.79
C VAL A 15 6.95 9.34 21.17
N VAL A 16 7.57 8.48 21.97
CA VAL A 16 8.13 7.19 21.49
C VAL A 16 7.00 6.28 20.96
N LEU A 17 5.87 6.22 21.65
CA LEU A 17 4.70 5.47 21.19
C LEU A 17 4.18 6.03 19.86
N ALA A 18 4.05 7.35 19.74
CA ALA A 18 3.60 8.00 18.50
C ALA A 18 4.55 7.68 17.33
N ILE A 19 5.87 7.77 17.54
CA ILE A 19 6.88 7.46 16.52
C ILE A 19 6.82 5.99 16.11
N SER A 20 6.54 5.08 17.04
CA SER A 20 6.47 3.64 16.78
C SER A 20 5.31 3.26 15.85
N VAL A 21 4.23 4.06 15.82
CA VAL A 21 3.05 3.81 14.97
C VAL A 21 3.24 4.33 13.53
N ILE A 22 4.10 5.34 13.34
CA ILE A 22 4.39 5.94 12.03
C ILE A 22 4.71 4.91 10.94
N PRO A 23 5.63 3.94 11.11
CA PRO A 23 5.96 2.98 10.05
C PRO A 23 4.75 2.14 9.62
N PHE A 24 3.84 1.82 10.54
CA PHE A 24 2.64 1.08 10.22
C PHE A 24 1.66 1.91 9.40
N ILE A 25 1.43 3.18 9.81
CA ILE A 25 0.60 4.11 9.04
C ILE A 25 1.23 4.34 7.66
N ALA A 26 2.55 4.50 7.58
CA ALA A 26 3.24 4.66 6.31
C ALA A 26 3.02 3.44 5.40
N MET A 27 3.02 2.21 5.92
CA MET A 27 2.72 1.03 5.10
C MET A 27 1.29 1.03 4.53
N VAL A 28 0.30 1.55 5.27
CA VAL A 28 -1.10 1.57 4.85
C VAL A 28 -1.42 2.75 3.92
N VAL A 29 -0.84 3.91 4.22
CA VAL A 29 -1.13 5.21 3.56
C VAL A 29 -0.15 5.49 2.41
N THR A 30 0.58 4.47 1.94
CA THR A 30 1.48 4.56 0.77
C THR A 30 1.20 3.43 -0.23
N SER A 31 1.98 3.38 -1.29
CA SER A 31 1.89 2.34 -2.32
C SER A 31 2.25 0.93 -1.86
N TYR A 32 2.84 0.79 -0.67
CA TYR A 32 3.25 -0.51 -0.12
C TYR A 32 2.13 -1.54 -0.14
N MET A 33 0.93 -1.16 0.31
CA MET A 33 -0.19 -2.09 0.44
C MET A 33 -0.61 -2.70 -0.91
N LYS A 34 -0.77 -1.90 -1.97
CA LYS A 34 -1.14 -2.42 -3.30
C LYS A 34 -0.07 -3.38 -3.81
N ILE A 35 1.20 -3.01 -3.67
CA ILE A 35 2.33 -3.82 -4.15
C ILE A 35 2.39 -5.16 -3.42
N VAL A 36 2.35 -5.17 -2.09
CA VAL A 36 2.45 -6.43 -1.33
C VAL A 36 1.27 -7.36 -1.60
N VAL A 37 0.06 -6.83 -1.76
CA VAL A 37 -1.13 -7.62 -2.11
C VAL A 37 -1.00 -8.21 -3.51
N VAL A 38 -0.62 -7.42 -4.51
CA VAL A 38 -0.44 -7.90 -5.89
C VAL A 38 0.65 -8.99 -5.95
N LEU A 39 1.77 -8.78 -5.26
CA LEU A 39 2.84 -9.77 -5.16
C LEU A 39 2.39 -11.07 -4.48
N GLY A 40 1.59 -10.95 -3.42
CA GLY A 40 0.99 -12.10 -2.75
C GLY A 40 0.04 -12.89 -3.65
N LEU A 41 -0.82 -12.18 -4.40
CA LEU A 41 -1.74 -12.77 -5.38
C LEU A 41 -0.98 -13.44 -6.53
N LEU A 42 0.08 -12.81 -7.05
CA LEU A 42 0.94 -13.42 -8.07
C LEU A 42 1.53 -14.75 -7.59
N ARG A 43 2.12 -14.78 -6.39
CA ARG A 43 2.69 -16.00 -5.82
C ARG A 43 1.65 -17.12 -5.74
N ASN A 44 0.45 -16.79 -5.28
CA ASN A 44 -0.63 -17.77 -5.19
C ASN A 44 -1.10 -18.24 -6.58
N ALA A 45 -1.16 -17.34 -7.56
CA ALA A 45 -1.55 -17.68 -8.94
C ALA A 45 -0.54 -18.62 -9.64
N LEU A 46 0.75 -18.41 -9.38
CA LEU A 46 1.83 -19.29 -9.84
C LEU A 46 1.77 -20.69 -9.20
N GLY A 47 1.09 -20.85 -8.06
CA GLY A 47 0.94 -22.13 -7.37
C GLY A 47 2.19 -22.60 -6.61
N VAL A 48 3.22 -21.75 -6.53
CA VAL A 48 4.46 -22.05 -5.82
C VAL A 48 4.29 -21.88 -4.32
N GLN A 49 4.62 -22.93 -3.56
CA GLN A 49 4.60 -22.86 -2.10
C GLN A 49 5.89 -22.22 -1.59
N GLN A 50 5.75 -21.21 -0.73
CA GLN A 50 6.83 -20.56 0.03
C GLN A 50 7.92 -19.81 -0.77
N VAL A 51 7.94 -19.89 -2.10
CA VAL A 51 8.88 -19.16 -2.96
C VAL A 51 8.12 -18.16 -3.84
N PRO A 52 8.46 -16.85 -3.82
CA PRO A 52 9.37 -16.19 -2.90
C PRO A 52 8.82 -16.11 -1.46
N PRO A 53 9.69 -16.12 -0.43
CA PRO A 53 9.27 -15.95 0.96
C PRO A 53 8.56 -14.62 1.20
N ASN A 54 7.64 -14.56 2.17
CA ASN A 54 6.94 -13.32 2.55
C ASN A 54 7.92 -12.17 2.85
N MET A 55 9.05 -12.48 3.47
CA MET A 55 10.09 -11.49 3.79
C MET A 55 10.66 -10.83 2.53
N VAL A 56 10.85 -11.60 1.45
CA VAL A 56 11.33 -11.08 0.17
C VAL A 56 10.25 -10.22 -0.49
N LEU A 57 8.99 -10.67 -0.50
CA LEU A 57 7.88 -9.90 -1.07
C LEU A 57 7.69 -8.56 -0.34
N ASN A 58 7.75 -8.57 0.99
CA ASN A 58 7.68 -7.36 1.81
C ASN A 58 8.88 -6.44 1.53
N GLY A 59 10.09 -6.99 1.41
CA GLY A 59 11.30 -6.23 1.07
C GLY A 59 11.17 -5.52 -0.28
N ILE A 60 10.72 -6.23 -1.32
CA ILE A 60 10.45 -5.65 -2.64
C ILE A 60 9.39 -4.55 -2.53
N ALA A 61 8.28 -4.81 -1.84
CA ALA A 61 7.21 -3.84 -1.67
C ALA A 61 7.68 -2.55 -0.97
N ILE A 62 8.55 -2.66 0.05
CA ILE A 62 9.13 -1.50 0.73
C ILE A 62 10.03 -0.71 -0.23
N ILE A 63 10.95 -1.38 -0.94
CA ILE A 63 11.90 -0.71 -1.85
C ILE A 63 11.15 0.02 -2.97
N VAL A 64 10.16 -0.63 -3.58
CA VAL A 64 9.35 -0.03 -4.65
C VAL A 64 8.47 1.09 -4.10
N SER A 65 7.91 0.93 -2.90
CA SER A 65 7.14 2.01 -2.25
C SER A 65 8.00 3.25 -1.99
N VAL A 66 9.20 3.08 -1.44
CA VAL A 66 10.16 4.17 -1.25
C VAL A 66 10.49 4.85 -2.57
N TYR A 67 10.68 4.07 -3.65
CA TYR A 67 10.94 4.61 -4.98
C TYR A 67 9.76 5.46 -5.50
N ILE A 68 8.52 4.98 -5.37
CA ILE A 68 7.30 5.70 -5.78
C ILE A 68 7.07 6.95 -4.92
N MET A 69 7.34 6.87 -3.62
CA MET A 69 7.09 7.94 -2.64
C MET A 69 8.22 8.98 -2.57
N ALA A 70 9.36 8.75 -3.21
CA ALA A 70 10.49 9.67 -3.24
C ALA A 70 10.10 11.15 -3.57
N PRO A 71 9.34 11.45 -4.64
CA PRO A 71 8.94 12.84 -4.93
C PRO A 71 8.06 13.49 -3.85
N VAL A 72 7.20 12.71 -3.19
CA VAL A 72 6.37 13.18 -2.08
C VAL A 72 7.24 13.53 -0.88
N ALA A 73 8.21 12.67 -0.55
CA ALA A 73 9.17 12.91 0.52
C ALA A 73 10.04 14.16 0.26
N PHE A 74 10.54 14.33 -0.97
CA PHE A 74 11.30 15.53 -1.36
C PHE A 74 10.46 16.80 -1.25
N SER A 75 9.20 16.77 -1.70
CA SER A 75 8.28 17.91 -1.60
C SER A 75 7.98 18.27 -0.14
N ALA A 76 7.80 17.26 0.72
CA ALA A 76 7.59 17.47 2.16
C ALA A 76 8.82 18.09 2.82
N MET A 77 10.03 17.62 2.48
CA MET A 77 11.28 18.17 2.98
C MET A 77 11.51 19.63 2.55
N GLN A 78 11.16 19.98 1.32
CA GLN A 78 11.24 21.35 0.82
C GLN A 78 10.23 22.27 1.53
N GLY A 79 8.98 21.81 1.69
CA GLY A 79 7.94 22.54 2.41
C GLY A 79 8.29 22.80 3.88
N MET A 80 8.91 21.82 4.55
CA MET A 80 9.42 22.01 5.91
C MET A 80 10.52 23.06 5.97
N GLN A 81 11.50 23.00 5.06
CA GLN A 81 12.63 23.94 5.05
C GLN A 81 12.22 25.38 4.77
N ALA A 82 11.26 25.60 3.87
CA ALA A 82 10.77 26.93 3.52
C ALA A 82 10.04 27.64 4.68
N ASN A 83 9.52 26.88 5.66
CA ASN A 83 8.74 27.39 6.79
C ASN A 83 9.54 27.49 8.10
N GLN A 84 10.87 27.33 8.05
CA GLN A 84 11.73 27.53 9.22
C GLN A 84 12.02 29.03 9.43
N ALA A 85 11.36 29.66 10.40
CA ALA A 85 11.63 31.04 10.79
C ALA A 85 12.60 31.11 11.98
N PRO A 86 13.52 32.09 12.05
CA PRO A 86 14.38 32.26 13.22
C PRO A 86 13.55 32.67 14.45
N GLY A 87 13.58 31.90 15.54
CA GLY A 87 13.23 32.40 16.87
C GLY A 87 12.16 31.67 17.68
N ASN A 88 11.38 30.73 17.12
CA ASN A 88 10.38 30.01 17.93
C ASN A 88 10.22 28.53 17.54
N VAL A 89 10.87 27.64 18.30
CA VAL A 89 10.94 26.19 18.02
C VAL A 89 9.54 25.55 17.92
N THR A 90 8.62 25.91 18.81
CA THR A 90 7.25 25.36 18.83
C THR A 90 6.45 25.74 17.57
N GLN A 91 6.64 26.96 17.08
CA GLN A 91 5.94 27.47 15.90
C GLN A 91 6.54 26.89 14.60
N ASN A 92 7.86 26.69 14.58
CA ASN A 92 8.54 26.01 13.49
C ASN A 92 8.16 24.52 13.38
N VAL A 93 7.99 23.82 14.51
CA VAL A 93 7.56 22.41 14.52
C VAL A 93 6.15 22.26 13.98
N THR A 94 5.22 23.11 14.43
CA THR A 94 3.81 23.05 13.98
C THR A 94 3.66 23.44 12.50
N ALA A 95 4.34 24.49 12.05
CA ALA A 95 4.37 24.88 10.63
C ALA A 95 5.06 23.82 9.75
N GLY A 96 6.15 23.23 10.23
CA GLY A 96 6.86 22.14 9.53
C GLY A 96 5.97 20.90 9.34
N ILE A 97 5.27 20.46 10.39
CA ILE A 97 4.33 19.33 10.29
C ILE A 97 3.19 19.65 9.33
N ALA A 98 2.64 20.87 9.39
CA ALA A 98 1.57 21.30 8.50
C ALA A 98 2.02 21.40 7.03
N ALA A 99 3.27 21.75 6.75
CA ALA A 99 3.83 21.76 5.41
C ALA A 99 4.18 20.34 4.92
N ALA A 100 4.67 19.48 5.82
CA ALA A 100 4.99 18.10 5.50
C ALA A 100 3.76 17.28 5.12
N ARG A 101 2.59 17.56 5.71
CA ARG A 101 1.35 16.81 5.44
C ARG A 101 0.76 17.07 4.05
N GLU A 102 0.99 18.26 3.47
CA GLU A 102 0.34 18.70 2.24
C GLU A 102 0.69 17.81 1.04
N PRO A 103 1.98 17.49 0.76
CA PRO A 103 2.33 16.55 -0.31
C PRO A 103 1.70 15.16 -0.16
N PHE A 104 1.62 14.64 1.07
CA PHE A 104 0.94 13.36 1.31
C PHE A 104 -0.56 13.48 1.07
N ARG A 105 -1.19 14.59 1.47
CA ARG A 105 -2.61 14.84 1.17
C ARG A 105 -2.85 14.85 -0.33
N THR A 106 -2.04 15.58 -1.10
CA THR A 106 -2.14 15.63 -2.56
C THR A 106 -1.93 14.26 -3.20
N PHE A 107 -0.95 13.47 -2.71
CA PHE A 107 -0.74 12.10 -3.18
C PHE A 107 -1.96 11.21 -2.95
N LEU A 108 -2.56 11.27 -1.75
CA LEU A 108 -3.76 10.51 -1.43
C LEU A 108 -4.96 10.96 -2.25
N GLU A 109 -5.15 12.27 -2.44
CA GLU A 109 -6.23 12.83 -3.27
C GLU A 109 -6.14 12.36 -4.72
N ALA A 110 -4.93 12.30 -5.28
CA ALA A 110 -4.70 11.87 -6.66
C ALA A 110 -5.04 10.39 -6.90
N HIS A 111 -4.83 9.54 -5.89
CA HIS A 111 -4.98 8.09 -6.01
C HIS A 111 -6.21 7.53 -5.28
N ALA A 112 -6.95 8.34 -4.52
CA ALA A 112 -8.21 7.95 -3.90
C ALA A 112 -9.39 8.19 -4.86
N GLN A 113 -10.10 7.12 -5.22
CA GLN A 113 -11.27 7.23 -6.07
C GLN A 113 -12.34 8.14 -5.43
N SER A 114 -12.88 9.06 -6.23
CA SER A 114 -13.92 10.00 -5.76
C SER A 114 -15.15 9.30 -5.19
N ARG A 115 -15.49 8.12 -5.73
CA ARG A 115 -16.56 7.26 -5.20
C ARG A 115 -16.31 6.88 -3.75
N GLU A 116 -15.09 6.46 -3.42
CA GLU A 116 -14.76 5.99 -2.06
C GLU A 116 -14.62 7.16 -1.09
N ARG A 117 -14.09 8.31 -1.54
CA ARG A 117 -14.11 9.54 -0.73
C ARG A 117 -15.53 9.95 -0.35
N GLN A 118 -16.47 9.93 -1.31
CA GLN A 118 -17.88 10.21 -1.06
C GLN A 118 -18.57 9.15 -0.19
N PHE A 119 -18.16 7.88 -0.29
CA PHE A 119 -18.65 6.82 0.59
C PHE A 119 -18.29 7.10 2.06
N PHE A 120 -17.04 7.48 2.34
CA PHE A 120 -16.62 7.81 3.70
C PHE A 120 -17.25 9.11 4.23
N LEU A 121 -17.45 10.13 3.39
CA LEU A 121 -18.20 11.33 3.79
C LEU A 121 -19.66 11.04 4.16
N ARG A 122 -20.35 10.23 3.37
CA ARG A 122 -21.73 9.82 3.66
C ARG A 122 -21.80 8.98 4.93
N SER A 123 -20.84 8.08 5.12
CA SER A 123 -20.73 7.27 6.33
C SER A 123 -20.47 8.14 7.57
N ALA A 124 -19.62 9.16 7.47
CA ALA A 124 -19.38 10.10 8.57
C ALA A 124 -20.66 10.86 8.95
N THR A 125 -21.50 11.23 7.97
CA THR A 125 -22.79 11.88 8.23
C THR A 125 -23.76 10.99 9.02
N ALA A 126 -23.66 9.66 8.88
CA ALA A 126 -24.49 8.71 9.61
C ALA A 126 -23.94 8.36 11.00
N LEU A 127 -22.61 8.41 11.20
CA LEU A 127 -21.94 7.90 12.39
C LEU A 127 -21.45 8.99 13.35
N TRP A 128 -21.22 10.21 12.87
CA TRP A 128 -20.60 11.29 13.65
C TRP A 128 -21.63 12.34 14.10
N PRO A 129 -21.32 13.13 15.14
CA PRO A 129 -22.15 14.27 15.51
C PRO A 129 -22.38 15.22 14.33
N ALA A 130 -23.60 15.71 14.15
CA ALA A 130 -24.03 16.46 12.97
C ALA A 130 -23.15 17.70 12.66
N GLN A 131 -22.67 18.40 13.69
CA GLN A 131 -21.76 19.54 13.54
C GLN A 131 -20.39 19.13 12.98
N GLN A 132 -19.84 17.99 13.41
CA GLN A 132 -18.54 17.51 12.96
C GLN A 132 -18.62 16.93 11.54
N ALA A 133 -19.68 16.19 11.24
CA ALA A 133 -19.91 15.65 9.90
C ALA A 133 -20.07 16.74 8.82
N LYS A 134 -20.73 17.87 9.14
CA LYS A 134 -20.87 19.00 8.20
C LYS A 134 -19.58 19.77 7.95
N ALA A 135 -18.64 19.72 8.88
CA ALA A 135 -17.34 20.38 8.75
C ALA A 135 -16.32 19.53 7.96
N LEU A 136 -16.57 18.22 7.83
CA LEU A 136 -15.70 17.29 7.11
C LEU A 136 -15.68 17.59 5.61
N LYS A 137 -14.49 17.56 5.03
CA LYS A 137 -14.24 17.68 3.59
C LYS A 137 -13.72 16.35 3.05
N ASP A 138 -13.93 16.12 1.75
CA ASP A 138 -13.40 14.95 1.03
C ASP A 138 -11.86 14.95 0.93
N THR A 139 -11.24 16.11 1.20
CA THR A 139 -9.80 16.35 1.26
C THR A 139 -9.21 16.16 2.65
N ASP A 140 -10.02 15.91 3.69
CA ASP A 140 -9.49 15.69 5.02
C ASP A 140 -8.81 14.32 5.11
N LEU A 141 -7.64 14.26 5.74
CA LEU A 141 -6.84 13.01 5.86
C LEU A 141 -7.62 11.86 6.49
N ILE A 142 -8.56 12.15 7.39
CA ILE A 142 -9.42 11.14 8.04
C ILE A 142 -10.41 10.48 7.07
N VAL A 143 -10.73 11.15 5.95
CA VAL A 143 -11.55 10.61 4.85
C VAL A 143 -10.64 10.03 3.76
N LEU A 144 -9.57 10.73 3.40
CA LEU A 144 -8.64 10.34 2.34
C LEU A 144 -7.92 9.04 2.65
N ALA A 145 -7.37 8.87 3.85
CA ALA A 145 -6.59 7.69 4.21
C ALA A 145 -7.39 6.38 4.03
N PRO A 146 -8.61 6.22 4.60
CA PRO A 146 -9.40 5.02 4.38
C PRO A 146 -9.94 4.90 2.94
N ALA A 147 -10.28 6.00 2.26
CA ALA A 147 -10.72 5.99 0.86
C ALA A 147 -9.61 5.53 -0.09
N PHE A 148 -8.40 6.04 0.08
CA PHE A 148 -7.19 5.62 -0.64
C PHE A 148 -6.92 4.14 -0.39
N THR A 149 -6.94 3.72 0.89
CA THR A 149 -6.69 2.32 1.25
C THR A 149 -7.68 1.38 0.53
N LEU A 150 -8.96 1.71 0.55
CA LEU A 150 -9.98 0.90 -0.13
C LEU A 150 -9.78 0.89 -1.66
N THR A 151 -9.41 2.03 -2.24
CA THR A 151 -9.11 2.16 -3.68
C THR A 151 -7.95 1.27 -4.08
N GLU A 152 -6.82 1.40 -3.38
CA GLU A 152 -5.60 0.66 -3.63
C GLU A 152 -5.77 -0.85 -3.46
N LEU A 153 -6.54 -1.26 -2.44
CA LEU A 153 -6.88 -2.66 -2.23
C LEU A 153 -7.73 -3.19 -3.39
N THR A 154 -8.76 -2.45 -3.79
CA THR A 154 -9.63 -2.81 -4.92
C THR A 154 -8.83 -2.98 -6.20
N ASP A 155 -7.92 -2.05 -6.49
CA ASP A 155 -7.08 -2.11 -7.68
C ASP A 155 -6.04 -3.24 -7.60
N ALA A 156 -5.49 -3.53 -6.42
CA ALA A 156 -4.64 -4.69 -6.20
C ALA A 156 -5.35 -6.01 -6.54
N PHE A 157 -6.61 -6.16 -6.11
CA PHE A 157 -7.43 -7.32 -6.42
C PHE A 157 -7.76 -7.43 -7.90
N LYS A 158 -8.04 -6.31 -8.60
CA LYS A 158 -8.24 -6.31 -10.06
C LYS A 158 -6.99 -6.79 -10.79
N ILE A 159 -5.81 -6.27 -10.43
CA ILE A 159 -4.54 -6.69 -11.01
C ILE A 159 -4.30 -8.18 -10.74
N GLY A 160 -4.48 -8.62 -9.49
CA GLY A 160 -4.34 -10.03 -9.12
C GLY A 160 -5.30 -10.93 -9.90
N PHE A 161 -6.55 -10.52 -10.09
CA PHE A 161 -7.53 -11.25 -10.89
C PHE A 161 -7.07 -11.42 -12.35
N LEU A 162 -6.54 -10.37 -12.97
CA LEU A 162 -5.99 -10.44 -14.33
C LEU A 162 -4.80 -11.40 -14.41
N LEU A 163 -3.91 -11.38 -13.42
CA LEU A 163 -2.80 -12.35 -13.33
C LEU A 163 -3.32 -13.79 -13.19
N TYR A 164 -4.35 -14.00 -12.38
CA TYR A 164 -4.99 -15.31 -12.20
C TYR A 164 -5.57 -15.85 -13.50
N ILE A 165 -6.24 -15.03 -14.30
CA ILE A 165 -6.80 -15.44 -15.60
C ILE A 165 -5.70 -16.03 -16.48
N GLY A 166 -4.53 -15.38 -16.56
CA GLY A 166 -3.42 -15.85 -17.38
C GLY A 166 -2.96 -17.27 -17.01
N PHE A 167 -2.92 -17.59 -15.72
CA PHE A 167 -2.45 -18.90 -15.24
C PHE A 167 -3.54 -19.96 -15.17
N ILE A 168 -4.81 -19.58 -14.99
CA ILE A 168 -5.95 -20.51 -14.99
C ILE A 168 -6.06 -21.26 -16.31
N VAL A 169 -5.76 -20.61 -17.44
CA VAL A 169 -5.78 -21.27 -18.75
C VAL A 169 -4.81 -22.45 -18.78
N ILE A 170 -3.62 -22.30 -18.20
CA ILE A 170 -2.63 -23.38 -18.10
C ILE A 170 -3.16 -24.53 -17.25
N ASP A 171 -3.76 -24.23 -16.10
CA ASP A 171 -4.34 -25.25 -15.22
C ASP A 171 -5.42 -26.06 -15.94
N LEU A 172 -6.33 -25.38 -16.66
CA LEU A 172 -7.42 -26.03 -17.39
C LEU A 172 -6.90 -26.90 -18.53
N VAL A 173 -5.92 -26.42 -19.29
CA VAL A 173 -5.31 -27.19 -20.39
C VAL A 173 -4.63 -28.44 -19.85
N ILE A 174 -3.80 -28.31 -18.81
CA ILE A 174 -3.05 -29.43 -18.25
C ILE A 174 -3.97 -30.46 -17.59
N ALA A 175 -4.99 -30.00 -16.86
CA ALA A 175 -5.99 -30.90 -16.28
C ALA A 175 -6.68 -31.73 -17.37
N ASN A 176 -7.12 -31.10 -18.46
CA ASN A 176 -7.78 -31.81 -19.57
C ASN A 176 -6.85 -32.81 -20.27
N VAL A 177 -5.57 -32.47 -20.47
CA VAL A 177 -4.58 -33.37 -21.07
C VAL A 177 -4.31 -34.58 -20.17
N LEU A 178 -4.12 -34.38 -18.86
CA LEU A 178 -3.88 -35.48 -17.92
C LEU A 178 -5.09 -36.42 -17.81
N MET A 179 -6.30 -35.86 -17.79
CA MET A 179 -7.54 -36.65 -17.79
C MET A 179 -7.68 -37.46 -19.07
N ALA A 180 -7.35 -36.88 -20.24
CA ALA A 180 -7.39 -37.59 -21.51
C ALA A 180 -6.37 -38.75 -21.59
N MET A 181 -5.23 -38.63 -20.90
CA MET A 181 -4.23 -39.70 -20.78
C MET A 181 -4.60 -40.77 -19.74
N GLY A 182 -5.69 -40.60 -19.00
CA GLY A 182 -6.10 -41.50 -17.91
C GLY A 182 -5.27 -41.37 -16.63
N LEU A 183 -4.48 -40.29 -16.48
CA LEU A 183 -3.59 -40.07 -15.34
C LEU A 183 -4.32 -39.45 -14.14
N ASN A 184 -5.34 -40.14 -13.63
CA ASN A 184 -6.22 -39.62 -12.58
C ASN A 184 -5.55 -39.45 -11.20
N GLN A 185 -4.39 -40.07 -10.98
CA GLN A 185 -3.66 -40.00 -9.71
C GLN A 185 -2.68 -38.82 -9.62
N VAL A 186 -2.36 -38.18 -10.75
CA VAL A 186 -1.45 -37.03 -10.80
C VAL A 186 -2.24 -35.76 -10.57
N GLN A 187 -1.88 -34.98 -9.55
CA GLN A 187 -2.47 -33.67 -9.31
C GLN A 187 -2.09 -32.71 -10.45
N PRO A 188 -3.05 -32.18 -11.23
CA PRO A 188 -2.74 -31.31 -12.37
C PRO A 188 -1.91 -30.08 -12.00
N THR A 189 -2.11 -29.53 -10.79
CA THR A 189 -1.37 -28.38 -10.28
C THR A 189 0.13 -28.61 -10.23
N ASN A 190 0.59 -29.80 -9.81
CA ASN A 190 2.02 -30.11 -9.73
C ASN A 190 2.68 -30.14 -11.11
N VAL A 191 1.92 -30.56 -12.12
CA VAL A 191 2.36 -30.53 -13.51
C VAL A 191 2.30 -29.12 -14.07
N ALA A 192 1.32 -28.30 -13.66
CA ALA A 192 1.15 -26.93 -14.16
C ALA A 192 2.18 -25.93 -13.66
N ILE A 193 2.69 -26.07 -12.43
CA ILE A 193 3.63 -25.11 -11.83
C ILE A 193 4.87 -24.85 -12.72
N PRO A 194 5.61 -25.88 -13.22
CA PRO A 194 6.74 -25.65 -14.13
C PRO A 194 6.38 -24.85 -15.39
N PHE A 195 5.23 -25.11 -16.00
CA PHE A 195 4.79 -24.39 -17.20
C PHE A 195 4.40 -22.94 -16.89
N LYS A 196 3.73 -22.71 -15.77
CA LYS A 196 3.41 -21.35 -15.31
C LYS A 196 4.67 -20.53 -15.05
N LEU A 197 5.66 -21.14 -14.38
CA LEU A 197 6.96 -20.50 -14.13
C LEU A 197 7.70 -20.21 -15.42
N LEU A 198 7.74 -21.17 -16.35
CA LEU A 198 8.36 -20.98 -17.66
C LEU A 198 7.70 -19.83 -18.42
N LEU A 199 6.36 -19.79 -18.49
CA LEU A 199 5.63 -18.69 -19.12
C LEU A 199 5.96 -17.35 -18.45
N PHE A 200 5.93 -17.30 -17.12
CA PHE A 200 6.18 -16.07 -16.38
C PHE A 200 7.59 -15.54 -16.59
N VAL A 201 8.60 -16.42 -16.62
CA VAL A 201 9.99 -16.04 -16.92
C VAL A 201 10.16 -15.65 -18.38
N ALA A 202 9.55 -16.39 -19.32
CA ALA A 202 9.62 -16.08 -20.75
C ALA A 202 8.99 -14.72 -21.12
N MET A 203 8.06 -14.23 -20.30
CA MET A 203 7.43 -12.91 -20.46
C MET A 203 8.10 -11.80 -19.64
N ASP A 204 9.27 -12.04 -19.05
CA ASP A 204 9.93 -11.12 -18.12
C ASP A 204 8.97 -10.63 -17.01
N GLY A 205 8.14 -11.53 -16.49
CA GLY A 205 6.96 -11.19 -15.70
C GLY A 205 7.24 -10.34 -14.46
N TRP A 206 8.41 -10.52 -13.82
CA TRP A 206 8.84 -9.67 -12.70
C TRP A 206 9.05 -8.22 -13.13
N SER A 207 9.80 -7.99 -14.21
CA SER A 207 10.10 -6.65 -14.72
C SER A 207 8.81 -5.96 -15.18
N THR A 208 7.99 -6.67 -15.96
CA THR A 208 6.72 -6.18 -16.49
C THR A 208 5.75 -5.80 -15.36
N LEU A 209 5.63 -6.65 -14.32
CA LEU A 209 4.75 -6.37 -13.19
C LEU A 209 5.23 -5.17 -12.38
N MET A 210 6.52 -5.11 -12.05
CA MET A 210 7.09 -3.98 -11.30
C MET A 210 6.93 -2.67 -12.06
N HIS A 211 7.21 -2.68 -13.36
CA HIS A 211 7.05 -1.51 -14.19
C HIS A 211 5.58 -1.06 -14.26
N GLY A 212 4.64 -2.00 -14.44
CA GLY A 212 3.21 -1.70 -14.43
C GLY A 212 2.73 -1.10 -13.10
N LEU A 213 3.19 -1.64 -11.97
CA LEU A 213 2.87 -1.11 -10.64
C LEU A 213 3.41 0.31 -10.44
N ILE A 214 4.64 0.60 -10.88
CA ILE A 214 5.25 1.92 -10.79
C ILE A 214 4.52 2.93 -11.68
N LEU A 215 4.21 2.55 -12.93
CA LEU A 215 3.49 3.42 -13.86
C LEU A 215 2.06 3.71 -13.41
N GLY A 216 1.46 2.82 -12.62
CA GLY A 216 0.13 3.02 -12.03
C GLY A 216 0.04 4.13 -10.97
N TYR A 217 1.16 4.75 -10.60
CA TYR A 217 1.20 5.93 -9.70
C TYR A 217 1.69 7.20 -10.40
N ARG A 218 1.65 7.22 -11.73
CA ARG A 218 1.86 8.46 -12.50
C ARG A 218 0.62 9.33 -12.52
#